data_AF-X0YRH5-F1
#
_entry.id   AF-X0YRH5-F1
#
_cell.length_a   1.000
_cell.length_b   1.000
_cell.length_c   1.000
_cell.angle_alpha   90.00
_cell.angle_beta   90.00
_cell.angle_gamma   90.00
#
_symmetry.space_group_name_H-M   'P 1'
#
loop_
_entity.id
_entity.type
_entity.pdbx_description
1 polymer ?
#
loop_
_entity_poly.entity_id
_entity_poly.type
_entity_poly.pdbx_seq_one_letter_code
_entity_poly.pdbx_strand_id
1 'polypeptide(L)'
;MIDEPKNALNEIASDPNFLMILVGAIIWYIGYYVLFFGGLFLTTGFVLVCFSAALTSLSRPVALAWPGLLLGALLQIVGYFIFFIPFLSPALIVIGGVAIIYFAIPLALQRGELPVITHLQKLVESKMKKEEIEDISAEEPLKENADTDEKESGP
;
A
#
# COMPACT_ATOMS: atom_id res chain seq x y z
N MET A 1 7.37 -20.72 26.26
CA MET A 1 7.01 -19.30 26.19
C MET A 1 6.20 -19.15 24.92
N ILE A 2 4.89 -19.00 25.04
CA ILE A 2 4.03 -18.75 23.88
C ILE A 2 4.17 -17.25 23.66
N ASP A 3 5.02 -16.86 22.71
CA ASP A 3 5.12 -15.47 22.29
C ASP A 3 3.73 -15.04 21.81
N GLU A 4 3.05 -14.22 22.60
CA GLU A 4 1.76 -13.66 22.20
C GLU A 4 1.94 -12.98 20.84
N PRO A 5 1.03 -13.19 19.88
CA PRO A 5 1.14 -12.54 18.59
C PRO A 5 1.22 -11.04 18.84
N LYS A 6 2.30 -10.41 18.37
CA LYS A 6 2.46 -8.95 18.45
C LYS A 6 1.24 -8.31 17.80
N ASN A 7 0.31 -7.88 18.64
CA ASN A 7 -0.93 -7.28 18.19
C ASN A 7 -0.62 -5.89 17.64
N ALA A 8 -1.18 -5.55 16.49
CA ALA A 8 -1.00 -4.25 15.83
C ALA A 8 -1.28 -3.06 16.77
N LEU A 9 -2.19 -3.22 17.73
CA LEU A 9 -2.49 -2.19 18.73
C LEU A 9 -1.37 -2.01 19.78
N ASN A 10 -0.72 -3.10 20.19
CA ASN A 10 0.43 -3.02 21.12
C ASN A 10 1.63 -2.34 20.46
N GLU A 11 1.75 -2.45 19.14
CA GLU A 11 2.79 -1.77 18.37
C GLU A 11 2.57 -0.26 18.26
N ILE A 12 1.31 0.20 18.21
CA ILE A 12 1.00 1.64 18.27
C ILE A 12 1.30 2.19 19.66
N ALA A 13 0.91 1.47 20.71
CA ALA A 13 1.09 1.91 22.10
C ALA A 13 2.57 1.97 22.52
N SER A 14 3.45 1.21 21.88
CA SER A 14 4.90 1.22 22.14
C SER A 14 5.67 2.23 21.30
N ASP A 15 5.00 3.02 20.44
CA ASP A 15 5.66 4.02 19.61
C ASP A 15 6.24 5.17 20.46
N PRO A 16 7.48 5.62 20.22
CA PRO A 16 8.06 6.78 20.91
C PRO A 16 7.22 8.06 20.80
N ASN A 17 6.48 8.21 19.69
CA ASN A 17 5.59 9.35 19.43
C ASN A 17 4.12 9.05 19.77
N PHE A 18 3.82 7.98 20.51
CA PHE A 18 2.45 7.59 20.85
C PHE A 18 1.66 8.75 21.50
N LEU A 19 2.28 9.52 22.40
CA LEU A 19 1.63 10.68 23.02
C LEU A 19 1.24 11.75 22.00
N MET A 20 2.10 12.04 21.02
CA MET A 20 1.80 13.02 19.98
C MET A 20 0.71 12.53 19.02
N ILE A 21 0.73 11.23 18.69
CA ILE A 21 -0.33 10.57 17.93
C ILE A 21 -1.66 10.65 18.68
N LEU A 22 -1.66 10.38 19.99
CA LEU A 22 -2.85 10.45 20.84
C LEU A 22 -3.41 11.87 20.92
N VAL A 23 -2.54 12.88 21.10
CA VAL A 23 -2.95 14.29 21.08
C VAL A 23 -3.57 14.67 19.74
N GLY A 24 -2.96 14.27 18.63
CA GLY A 24 -3.53 14.48 17.29
C GLY A 24 -4.88 13.80 17.11
N ALA A 25 -5.04 12.57 17.61
CA ALA A 25 -6.30 11.84 17.58
C ALA A 25 -7.39 12.55 18.41
N ILE A 26 -7.05 13.09 19.58
CA ILE A 26 -7.99 13.85 20.42
C ILE A 26 -8.43 15.14 19.72
N ILE A 27 -7.48 15.90 19.16
CA ILE A 27 -7.78 17.14 18.39
C ILE A 27 -8.69 16.81 17.20
N TRP A 28 -8.39 15.73 16.49
CA TRP A 28 -9.22 15.25 15.37
C TRP A 28 -10.63 14.87 15.85
N TYR A 29 -10.75 14.11 16.94
CA TYR A 29 -12.04 13.73 17.53
C TYR A 29 -12.88 14.95 17.92
N ILE A 30 -12.27 15.94 18.59
CA ILE A 30 -12.94 17.19 18.97
C ILE A 30 -13.47 17.94 17.74
N GLY A 31 -12.77 17.85 16.61
CA GLY A 31 -13.18 18.48 15.35
C GLY A 31 -14.55 18.05 14.84
N TYR A 32 -15.05 16.87 15.21
CA TYR A 32 -16.41 16.42 14.86
C TYR A 32 -17.51 17.15 15.64
N TYR A 33 -17.19 17.76 16.79
CA TYR A 33 -18.15 18.42 17.66
C TYR A 33 -18.10 19.95 17.58
N VAL A 34 -17.03 20.50 17.01
CA VAL A 34 -16.86 21.95 16.86
C VAL A 34 -17.46 22.40 15.52
N LEU A 35 -18.59 23.13 15.55
CA LEU A 35 -19.32 23.46 14.33
C LEU A 35 -18.59 24.46 13.41
N PHE A 36 -18.15 25.61 13.96
CA PHE A 36 -17.57 26.71 13.17
C PHE A 36 -16.10 26.50 12.81
N PHE A 37 -15.33 25.90 13.72
CA PHE A 37 -13.89 25.64 13.53
C PHE A 37 -13.57 24.16 13.30
N GLY A 38 -14.59 23.30 13.14
CA GLY A 38 -14.42 21.85 13.03
C GLY A 38 -13.41 21.45 11.97
N GLY A 39 -13.49 22.05 10.78
CA GLY A 39 -12.53 21.80 9.71
C GLY A 39 -11.06 22.04 10.11
N LEU A 40 -10.78 23.06 10.93
CA LEU A 40 -9.43 23.33 11.43
C LEU A 40 -8.96 22.24 12.40
N PHE A 41 -9.83 21.80 13.32
CA PHE A 41 -9.50 20.74 14.27
C PHE A 41 -9.33 19.37 13.58
N LEU A 42 -10.22 19.04 12.64
CA LEU A 42 -10.14 17.82 11.84
C LEU A 42 -8.80 17.75 11.07
N THR A 43 -8.45 18.82 10.36
CA THR A 43 -7.22 18.87 9.56
C THR A 43 -5.97 18.96 10.43
N THR A 44 -5.97 19.78 11.49
CA THR A 44 -4.82 19.91 12.41
C THR A 44 -4.54 18.59 13.12
N GLY A 45 -5.58 17.94 13.65
CA GLY A 45 -5.45 16.63 14.30
C GLY A 45 -4.94 15.57 13.33
N PHE A 46 -5.51 15.50 12.12
CA PHE A 46 -5.06 14.59 11.07
C PHE A 46 -3.58 14.81 10.69
N VAL A 47 -3.18 16.06 10.42
CA VAL A 47 -1.81 16.39 10.05
C VAL A 47 -0.84 16.08 11.18
N LEU A 48 -1.22 16.33 12.43
CA LEU A 48 -0.40 16.02 13.59
C LEU A 48 -0.17 14.50 13.74
N VAL A 49 -1.20 13.70 13.53
CA VAL A 49 -1.08 12.22 13.49
C VAL A 49 -0.15 11.79 12.36
N CYS A 50 -0.34 12.32 11.15
CA CYS A 50 0.51 12.01 9.99
C CYS A 50 1.98 12.36 10.25
N PHE A 51 2.26 13.56 10.75
CA PHE A 51 3.62 14.01 11.02
C PHE A 51 4.28 13.15 12.11
N SER A 52 3.57 12.91 13.22
CA SER A 52 4.07 12.09 14.33
C SER A 52 4.32 10.65 13.91
N ALA A 53 3.42 10.08 13.11
CA ALA A 53 3.56 8.73 12.57
C ALA A 53 4.71 8.64 11.56
N ALA A 54 4.96 9.69 10.77
CA ALA A 54 6.05 9.73 9.80
C ALA A 54 7.43 9.79 10.45
N LEU A 55 7.60 10.53 11.54
CA LEU A 55 8.88 10.68 12.23
C LEU A 55 9.48 9.35 12.72
N THR A 56 8.64 8.41 13.14
CA THR A 56 9.06 7.08 13.64
C THR A 56 8.85 5.97 12.62
N SER A 57 8.46 6.29 11.38
CA SER A 57 8.03 5.32 10.38
C SER A 57 9.16 4.39 9.89
N LEU A 58 10.39 4.89 9.77
CA LEU A 58 11.55 4.11 9.29
C LEU A 58 11.98 3.02 10.28
N SER A 59 11.60 3.13 11.55
CA SER A 59 11.98 2.18 12.60
C SER A 59 10.98 1.04 12.77
N ARG A 60 9.83 1.09 12.08
CA ARG A 60 8.73 0.13 12.28
C ARG A 60 8.81 -1.06 11.31
N PRO A 61 8.52 -2.29 11.77
CA PRO A 61 8.49 -3.47 10.90
C PRO A 61 7.25 -3.51 10.00
N VAL A 62 7.45 -3.64 8.67
CA VAL A 62 6.36 -3.70 7.67
C VAL A 62 5.51 -4.98 7.76
N ALA A 63 5.99 -6.03 8.43
CA ALA A 63 5.31 -7.32 8.50
C ALA A 63 3.89 -7.21 9.09
N LEU A 64 3.68 -6.30 10.04
CA LEU A 64 2.39 -6.07 10.71
C LEU A 64 1.56 -4.96 10.05
N ALA A 65 2.10 -4.27 9.03
CA ALA A 65 1.43 -3.17 8.37
C ALA A 65 0.13 -3.60 7.66
N TRP A 66 0.12 -4.77 7.02
CA TRP A 66 -1.05 -5.25 6.27
C TRP A 66 -2.24 -5.60 7.19
N PRO A 67 -2.06 -6.43 8.24
CA PRO A 67 -3.12 -6.68 9.21
C PRO A 67 -3.61 -5.41 9.91
N GLY A 68 -2.69 -4.51 10.27
CA GLY A 68 -3.02 -3.24 10.92
C GLY A 68 -3.83 -2.30 10.03
N LEU A 69 -3.48 -2.21 8.74
CA LEU A 69 -4.20 -1.39 7.77
C LEU A 69 -5.61 -1.94 7.48
N LEU A 70 -5.75 -3.26 7.34
CA LEU A 70 -7.06 -3.91 7.18
C LEU A 70 -7.96 -3.68 8.42
N LEU A 71 -7.40 -3.82 9.61
CA LEU A 71 -8.14 -3.57 10.85
C LEU A 71 -8.57 -2.10 10.97
N GLY A 72 -7.66 -1.17 10.65
CA GLY A 72 -7.95 0.27 10.64
C GLY A 72 -9.05 0.63 9.63
N ALA A 73 -8.96 0.10 8.41
CA ALA A 73 -9.98 0.29 7.38
C ALA A 73 -11.35 -0.26 7.80
N LEU A 74 -11.38 -1.46 8.40
CA LEU A 74 -12.61 -2.05 8.92
C LEU A 74 -13.24 -1.17 10.00
N LEU A 75 -12.46 -0.72 11.00
CA LEU A 75 -12.94 0.16 12.06
C LEU A 75 -13.51 1.47 11.51
N GLN A 76 -12.83 2.05 10.52
CA GLN A 76 -13.28 3.29 9.90
C GLN A 76 -14.58 3.11 9.11
N ILE A 77 -14.72 2.02 8.34
CA ILE A 77 -15.95 1.68 7.61
C ILE A 77 -17.11 1.46 8.59
N VAL A 78 -16.89 0.68 9.66
CA VAL A 78 -17.90 0.45 10.69
C VAL A 78 -18.30 1.76 11.35
N GLY A 79 -17.33 2.63 11.66
CA GLY A 79 -17.57 3.96 12.21
C GLY A 79 -18.47 4.82 11.33
N TYR A 80 -18.27 4.81 10.00
CA TYR A 80 -19.17 5.50 9.07
C TYR A 80 -20.55 4.85 8.98
N PHE A 81 -20.66 3.53 9.09
CA PHE A 81 -21.95 2.83 9.04
C PHE A 81 -22.83 3.13 10.26
N ILE A 82 -22.23 3.34 11.43
CA ILE A 82 -22.94 3.66 12.68
C ILE A 82 -22.96 5.17 12.99
N PHE A 83 -22.90 6.03 11.97
CA PHE A 83 -22.83 7.50 12.10
C PHE A 83 -23.90 8.11 13.02
N PHE A 84 -25.07 7.46 13.14
CA PHE A 84 -26.15 7.88 14.03
C PHE A 84 -25.80 7.83 15.52
N ILE A 85 -24.73 7.15 15.93
CA ILE A 85 -24.27 7.09 17.33
C ILE A 85 -23.21 8.19 17.56
N PRO A 86 -23.57 9.31 18.23
CA PRO A 86 -22.81 10.56 18.20
C PRO A 86 -21.42 10.48 18.85
N PHE A 87 -21.17 9.54 19.77
CA PHE A 87 -19.87 9.39 20.44
C PHE A 87 -19.03 8.26 19.87
N LEU A 88 -19.67 7.15 19.51
CA LEU A 88 -19.01 5.92 19.08
C LEU A 88 -18.54 6.01 17.64
N SER A 89 -19.34 6.61 16.74
CA SER A 89 -18.96 6.74 15.34
C SER A 89 -17.70 7.57 15.15
N PRO A 90 -17.60 8.82 15.65
CA PRO A 90 -16.39 9.61 15.49
C PRO A 90 -15.16 8.95 16.13
N ALA A 91 -15.34 8.24 17.26
CA ALA A 91 -14.25 7.53 17.91
C ALA A 91 -13.71 6.41 17.03
N LEU A 92 -14.58 5.57 16.45
CA LEU A 92 -14.16 4.50 15.53
C LEU A 92 -13.52 5.05 14.24
N ILE A 93 -14.06 6.14 13.70
CA ILE A 93 -13.49 6.78 12.50
C ILE A 93 -12.07 7.29 12.79
N VAL A 94 -11.86 7.96 13.92
CA VAL A 94 -10.54 8.48 14.31
C VAL A 94 -9.58 7.34 14.63
N ILE A 95 -9.99 6.34 15.42
CA ILE A 95 -9.13 5.19 15.76
C ILE A 95 -8.73 4.42 14.49
N GLY A 96 -9.70 4.16 13.61
CA GLY A 96 -9.46 3.51 12.32
C GLY A 96 -8.52 4.33 11.44
N GLY A 97 -8.76 5.64 11.33
CA GLY A 97 -7.92 6.57 10.58
C GLY A 97 -6.49 6.64 11.11
N VAL A 98 -6.30 6.72 12.42
CA VAL A 98 -4.98 6.70 13.08
C VAL A 98 -4.25 5.40 12.76
N ALA A 99 -4.92 4.25 12.86
CA ALA A 99 -4.33 2.96 12.53
C ALA A 99 -3.92 2.88 11.05
N ILE A 100 -4.77 3.35 10.13
CA ILE A 100 -4.42 3.42 8.70
C ILE A 100 -3.19 4.28 8.49
N ILE A 101 -3.15 5.50 9.03
CA ILE A 101 -2.00 6.41 8.87
C ILE A 101 -0.73 5.77 9.44
N TYR A 102 -0.83 5.19 10.63
CA TYR A 102 0.30 4.59 11.35
C TYR A 102 0.96 3.45 10.55
N PHE A 103 0.16 2.61 9.89
CA PHE A 103 0.65 1.46 9.12
C PHE A 103 0.88 1.76 7.63
N ALA A 104 0.13 2.71 7.04
CA ALA A 104 0.27 3.08 5.63
C ALA A 104 1.53 3.90 5.36
N ILE A 105 1.95 4.78 6.29
CA ILE A 105 3.15 5.59 6.11
C ILE A 105 4.42 4.74 5.99
N PRO A 106 4.77 3.84 6.93
CA PRO A 106 5.95 2.99 6.78
C PRO A 106 5.85 2.08 5.56
N LEU A 107 4.64 1.61 5.23
CA LEU A 107 4.42 0.84 4.00
C LEU A 107 4.73 1.67 2.74
N ALA A 108 4.27 2.92 2.66
CA ALA A 108 4.51 3.80 1.52
C ALA A 108 5.99 4.20 1.40
N LEU A 109 6.65 4.46 2.53
CA LEU A 109 8.05 4.89 2.57
C LEU A 109 9.04 3.73 2.37
N GLN A 110 8.78 2.57 2.96
CA GLN A 110 9.69 1.42 2.91
C GLN A 110 9.39 0.48 1.72
N ARG A 111 8.15 0.46 1.18
CA ARG A 111 7.80 -0.28 -0.04
C ARG A 111 7.62 0.62 -1.26
N GLY A 112 8.20 1.82 -1.27
CA GLY A 112 8.42 2.58 -2.52
C GLY A 112 9.30 1.80 -3.53
N GLU A 113 10.07 0.82 -3.05
CA GLU A 113 10.79 -0.19 -3.84
C GLU A 113 10.10 -1.55 -3.67
N LEU A 114 9.18 -1.93 -4.56
CA LEU A 114 8.30 -3.09 -4.35
C LEU A 114 8.87 -4.41 -4.93
N PRO A 115 9.06 -5.47 -4.10
CA PRO A 115 9.25 -6.83 -4.61
C PRO A 115 8.00 -7.39 -5.31
N VAL A 116 6.79 -6.89 -4.99
CA VAL A 116 5.55 -7.31 -5.68
C VAL A 116 5.49 -6.74 -7.10
N ILE A 117 5.98 -5.51 -7.32
CA ILE A 117 6.19 -4.99 -8.67
C ILE A 117 7.26 -5.83 -9.36
N THR A 118 8.35 -6.24 -8.70
CA THR A 118 9.31 -7.15 -9.36
C THR A 118 8.72 -8.52 -9.69
N HIS A 119 7.80 -9.06 -8.88
CA HIS A 119 7.12 -10.31 -9.20
C HIS A 119 6.09 -10.15 -10.32
N LEU A 120 5.34 -9.04 -10.33
CA LEU A 120 4.42 -8.70 -11.42
C LEU A 120 5.18 -8.35 -12.70
N GLN A 121 6.30 -7.65 -12.62
CA GLN A 121 7.23 -7.40 -13.75
C GLN A 121 7.80 -8.72 -14.26
N LYS A 122 8.26 -9.63 -13.40
CA LYS A 122 8.71 -10.97 -13.83
C LYS A 122 7.58 -11.80 -14.45
N LEU A 123 6.34 -11.67 -13.97
CA LEU A 123 5.17 -12.33 -14.56
C LEU A 123 4.75 -11.71 -15.89
N VAL A 124 4.93 -10.40 -16.08
CA VAL A 124 4.68 -9.69 -17.35
C VAL A 124 5.80 -9.97 -18.35
N GLU A 125 7.07 -9.90 -17.95
CA GLU A 125 8.22 -10.27 -18.79
C GLU A 125 8.18 -11.73 -19.23
N SER A 126 7.80 -12.66 -18.35
CA SER A 126 7.66 -14.09 -18.72
C SER A 126 6.49 -14.37 -19.65
N LYS A 127 5.48 -13.49 -19.71
CA LYS A 127 4.41 -13.55 -20.72
C LYS A 127 4.85 -12.95 -22.05
N MET A 128 5.53 -11.79 -22.04
CA MET A 128 6.05 -11.16 -23.26
C MET A 128 7.12 -12.01 -23.97
N LYS A 129 8.03 -12.64 -23.22
CA LYS A 129 9.01 -13.58 -23.80
C LYS A 129 8.40 -14.85 -24.38
N LYS A 130 7.15 -15.17 -24.03
CA LYS A 130 6.45 -16.34 -24.56
C LYS A 130 5.77 -16.03 -25.90
N GLU A 131 5.30 -14.80 -26.07
CA GLU A 131 4.74 -14.31 -27.34
C GLU A 131 5.84 -14.11 -28.41
N GLU A 132 7.03 -13.64 -28.03
CA GLU A 132 8.14 -13.43 -28.97
C GLU A 132 8.71 -14.74 -29.57
N ILE A 133 8.49 -15.90 -28.92
CA ILE A 133 8.95 -17.20 -29.43
C ILE A 133 7.92 -17.83 -30.39
N GLU A 134 6.64 -17.45 -30.31
CA GLU A 134 5.61 -17.94 -31.25
C GLU A 134 5.64 -17.17 -32.60
N ASP A 135 6.03 -15.88 -32.61
CA ASP A 135 6.11 -15.10 -33.85
C ASP A 135 7.38 -15.38 -34.69
N ILE A 136 8.50 -15.79 -34.08
CA ILE A 136 9.74 -16.11 -34.83
C ILE A 136 9.65 -17.49 -35.54
N SER A 137 8.66 -18.33 -35.20
CA SER A 137 8.48 -19.63 -35.85
C SER A 137 7.50 -19.61 -37.04
N ALA A 138 6.93 -18.45 -37.39
CA ALA A 138 5.85 -18.35 -38.37
C ALA A 138 6.18 -17.57 -39.65
N GLU A 139 7.41 -17.09 -39.84
CA GLU A 139 7.81 -16.41 -41.09
C GLU A 139 9.19 -16.88 -41.58
N GLU A 140 9.22 -17.74 -42.60
CA GLU A 140 9.91 -17.48 -43.88
C GLU A 140 9.60 -18.60 -44.94
N PRO A 141 9.73 -18.34 -46.25
CA PRO A 141 8.57 -18.18 -47.14
C PRO A 141 8.50 -19.19 -48.30
N LEU A 142 7.35 -19.23 -48.95
CA LEU A 142 7.06 -20.01 -50.16
C LEU A 142 7.45 -19.24 -51.44
N LYS A 143 8.06 -19.97 -52.39
CA LYS A 143 8.18 -19.75 -53.86
C LYS A 143 9.35 -18.88 -54.32
N GLU A 144 10.00 -19.07 -55.47
CA GLU A 144 10.00 -20.03 -56.58
C GLU A 144 11.08 -19.44 -57.50
N ASN A 145 12.12 -20.18 -57.87
CA ASN A 145 12.99 -19.80 -58.99
C ASN A 145 13.37 -21.09 -59.71
N ALA A 146 12.68 -21.34 -60.83
CA ALA A 146 13.10 -22.27 -61.87
C ALA A 146 14.18 -21.60 -62.72
N ASP A 147 15.20 -22.41 -63.09
CA ASP A 147 16.08 -22.36 -64.28
C ASP A 147 16.67 -20.99 -64.71
N THR A 148 17.94 -20.83 -65.07
CA THR A 148 18.85 -21.73 -65.79
C THR A 148 20.29 -21.20 -65.68
N ASP A 149 21.23 -22.12 -65.84
CA ASP A 149 22.47 -21.99 -66.62
C ASP A 149 23.75 -21.28 -66.08
N GLU A 150 24.77 -22.16 -65.99
CA GLU A 150 26.11 -22.08 -66.58
C GLU A 150 27.34 -21.68 -65.74
N LYS A 151 28.24 -22.70 -65.63
CA LYS A 151 29.73 -22.69 -65.57
C LYS A 151 30.35 -22.28 -64.22
N GLU A 152 31.32 -23.00 -63.63
CA GLU A 152 32.57 -23.62 -64.13
C GLU A 152 33.12 -24.52 -62.98
N SER A 153 33.66 -25.75 -63.13
CA SER A 153 35.04 -26.03 -63.60
C SER A 153 35.51 -27.45 -63.17
N GLY A 154 36.34 -28.09 -64.03
CA GLY A 154 37.39 -29.08 -63.69
C GLY A 154 36.97 -30.55 -63.51
N PRO A 155 37.74 -31.54 -64.03
CA PRO A 155 39.21 -31.58 -64.10
C PRO A 155 39.85 -31.18 -65.43
#